data_AF-A0A661SJ12-F1
#
_entry.id   AF-A0A661SJ12-F1
#
_cell.length_a   1.000
_cell.length_b   1.000
_cell.length_c   1.000
_cell.angle_alpha   90.00
_cell.angle_beta   90.00
_cell.angle_gamma   90.00
#
_symmetry.space_group_name_H-M   'P 1'
#
loop_
_entity.id
_entity.type
_entity.pdbx_description
1 polymer ?
#
loop_
_entity_poly.entity_id
_entity_poly.type
_entity_poly.pdbx_seq_one_letter_code
_entity_poly.pdbx_strand_id
1 'polypeptide(L)'
;MRKNNRDSLPDEFKTIEEAANFWDTHSLADYENFQRDMQFEVELKSEKNYFAVERDLSVYIDKLAYIRGVLPETLVNLWLKEKILEDRNKVACA
;
A
#
# COMPACT_ATOMS: atom_id res chain seq x y z
N MET A 1 11.15 21.67 -28.70
CA MET A 1 9.95 20.86 -28.41
C MET A 1 10.01 19.60 -29.25
N ARG A 2 10.25 18.43 -28.64
CA ARG A 2 10.25 17.15 -29.38
C ARG A 2 8.80 16.83 -29.74
N LYS A 3 8.47 16.88 -31.03
CA LYS A 3 7.27 16.25 -31.56
C LYS A 3 7.50 14.74 -31.48
N ASN A 4 7.11 14.14 -30.36
CA ASN A 4 7.06 12.69 -30.28
C ASN A 4 5.87 12.24 -31.11
N ASN A 5 6.12 11.33 -32.04
CA ASN A 5 5.10 10.64 -32.82
C ASN A 5 4.29 9.76 -31.84
N ARG A 6 3.27 10.33 -31.21
CA ARG A 6 2.41 9.65 -30.23
C ARG A 6 1.21 9.07 -30.96
N ASP A 7 0.89 7.82 -30.67
CA ASP A 7 -0.28 7.18 -31.25
C ASP A 7 -1.55 7.89 -30.76
N SER A 8 -2.51 8.05 -31.65
CA SER A 8 -3.81 8.64 -31.30
C SER A 8 -4.56 7.72 -30.35
N LEU A 9 -5.18 8.29 -29.33
CA LEU A 9 -6.06 7.55 -28.45
C LEU A 9 -7.28 7.07 -29.26
N PRO A 10 -7.59 5.76 -29.29
CA PRO A 10 -8.80 5.26 -29.92
C PRO A 10 -10.05 5.80 -29.22
N ASP A 11 -11.12 6.06 -29.98
CA ASP A 11 -12.40 6.50 -29.41
C ASP A 11 -12.99 5.44 -28.46
N GLU A 12 -12.82 4.15 -28.80
CA GLU A 12 -13.20 3.00 -27.97
C GLU A 12 -12.21 1.85 -28.14
N PHE A 13 -11.97 1.10 -27.07
CA PHE A 13 -11.27 -0.19 -27.11
C PHE A 13 -12.30 -1.32 -27.26
N LYS A 14 -12.02 -2.33 -28.08
CA LYS A 14 -12.96 -3.44 -28.31
C LYS A 14 -12.95 -4.43 -27.15
N THR A 15 -11.83 -4.55 -26.43
CA THR A 15 -11.69 -5.42 -25.26
C THR A 15 -10.86 -4.76 -24.15
N ILE A 16 -10.95 -5.32 -22.94
CA ILE A 16 -10.13 -4.88 -21.80
C ILE A 16 -8.65 -5.20 -22.05
N GLU A 17 -8.31 -6.36 -22.64
CA GLU A 17 -6.92 -6.67 -22.96
C GLU A 17 -6.31 -5.68 -23.97
N GLU A 18 -7.08 -5.22 -24.95
CA GLU A 18 -6.62 -4.22 -25.91
C GLU A 18 -6.28 -2.89 -25.21
N ALA A 19 -7.16 -2.44 -24.31
CA ALA A 19 -6.93 -1.25 -23.50
C ALA A 19 -5.68 -1.41 -22.61
N ALA A 20 -5.53 -2.56 -21.95
CA ALA A 20 -4.37 -2.85 -21.11
C ALA A 20 -3.06 -2.81 -21.93
N ASN A 21 -2.99 -3.51 -23.06
CA ASN A 21 -1.82 -3.52 -23.94
C ASN A 21 -1.45 -2.11 -24.45
N PHE A 22 -2.44 -1.26 -24.72
CA PHE A 22 -2.19 0.13 -25.10
C PHE A 22 -1.52 0.89 -23.95
N TRP A 23 -2.09 0.83 -22.74
CA TRP A 23 -1.59 1.55 -21.56
C TRP A 23 -0.29 0.98 -20.97
N ASP A 24 0.09 -0.26 -21.28
CA ASP A 24 1.40 -0.82 -20.89
C ASP A 24 2.57 -0.03 -21.50
N THR A 25 2.34 0.64 -22.63
CA THR A 25 3.37 1.41 -23.35
C THR A 25 3.11 2.91 -23.42
N HIS A 26 1.92 3.35 -22.99
CA HIS A 26 1.49 4.76 -23.03
C HIS A 26 1.28 5.31 -21.63
N SER A 27 1.77 6.54 -21.38
CA SER A 27 1.48 7.22 -20.10
C SER A 27 0.15 7.93 -20.16
N LEU A 28 -0.69 7.77 -19.14
CA LEU A 28 -1.94 8.51 -19.01
C LEU A 28 -1.70 10.04 -19.03
N ALA A 29 -0.58 10.50 -18.47
CA ALA A 29 -0.21 11.92 -18.44
C ALA A 29 -0.01 12.53 -19.84
N ASP A 30 0.28 11.72 -20.87
CA ASP A 30 0.46 12.21 -22.24
C ASP A 30 -0.88 12.56 -22.93
N TYR A 31 -2.01 12.17 -22.34
CA TYR A 31 -3.37 12.31 -22.90
C TYR A 31 -4.31 13.15 -22.01
N GLU A 32 -3.76 14.06 -21.19
CA GLU A 32 -4.52 14.90 -20.26
C GLU A 32 -5.67 15.68 -20.93
N ASN A 33 -5.47 16.15 -22.16
CA ASN A 33 -6.51 16.87 -22.93
C ASN A 33 -7.76 16.02 -23.24
N PHE A 34 -7.67 14.69 -23.15
CA PHE A 34 -8.77 13.76 -23.38
C PHE A 34 -9.43 13.30 -22.08
N GLN A 35 -8.91 13.73 -20.93
CA GLN A 35 -9.43 13.39 -19.61
C GLN A 35 -10.48 14.40 -19.17
N ARG A 36 -11.35 13.98 -18.26
CA ARG A 36 -12.35 14.83 -17.62
C ARG A 36 -12.15 14.77 -16.12
N ASP A 37 -12.24 15.93 -15.46
CA ASP A 37 -12.22 15.99 -14.01
C ASP A 37 -13.38 15.17 -13.44
N MET A 38 -13.06 14.29 -12.49
CA MET A 38 -14.03 13.43 -11.83
C MET A 38 -13.79 13.44 -10.32
N GLN A 39 -14.87 13.64 -9.55
CA GLN A 39 -14.86 13.46 -8.11
C GLN A 39 -15.29 12.03 -7.78
N PHE A 40 -14.51 11.34 -6.96
CA PHE A 40 -14.84 10.02 -6.43
C PHE A 40 -14.55 9.97 -4.93
N GLU A 41 -15.35 9.21 -4.20
CA GLU A 41 -15.18 8.99 -2.77
C GLU A 41 -14.40 7.70 -2.54
N VAL A 42 -13.31 7.77 -1.77
CA VAL A 42 -12.52 6.60 -1.39
C VAL A 42 -12.71 6.36 0.09
N GLU A 43 -13.35 5.25 0.45
CA GLU A 43 -13.45 4.80 1.83
C GLU A 43 -12.21 3.95 2.17
N LEU A 44 -11.23 4.55 2.84
CA LEU A 44 -10.08 3.83 3.38
C LEU A 44 -10.51 3.09 4.66
N LYS A 45 -10.99 1.85 4.53
CA LYS A 45 -11.50 1.05 5.67
C LYS A 45 -10.43 0.61 6.69
N SER A 46 -9.15 0.83 6.42
CA SER A 46 -8.06 0.41 7.30
C SER A 46 -7.19 1.59 7.70
N GLU A 47 -7.42 2.13 8.88
CA GLU A 47 -6.48 3.02 9.54
C GLU A 47 -5.36 2.18 10.16
N LYS A 48 -4.28 1.98 9.40
CA LYS A 48 -3.05 1.39 9.94
C LYS A 48 -2.21 2.48 10.58
N ASN A 49 -1.87 2.29 11.85
CA ASN A 49 -0.87 3.10 12.53
C ASN A 49 0.52 2.47 12.32
N TYR A 50 1.42 3.22 11.72
CA TYR A 50 2.79 2.77 11.47
C TYR A 50 3.72 3.31 12.55
N PHE A 51 4.47 2.40 13.17
CA PHE A 51 5.53 2.73 14.12
C PHE A 51 6.87 2.40 13.50
N ALA A 52 7.80 3.35 13.55
CA ALA A 52 9.17 3.10 13.12
C ALA A 52 9.82 2.09 14.07
N VAL A 53 10.47 1.09 13.49
CA VAL A 53 11.29 0.10 14.21
C VAL A 53 12.71 0.14 13.66
N GLU A 54 13.69 -0.19 14.50
CA GLU A 54 15.07 -0.29 14.05
C GLU A 54 15.22 -1.39 12.99
N ARG A 55 16.11 -1.16 12.02
CA ARG A 55 16.32 -2.09 10.90
C ARG A 55 16.74 -3.48 11.36
N ASP A 56 17.67 -3.56 12.31
CA ASP A 56 18.15 -4.85 12.78
C ASP A 56 17.04 -5.59 13.54
N LEU A 57 16.25 -4.86 14.34
CA LEU A 57 15.09 -5.40 15.04
C LEU A 57 14.04 -5.95 14.05
N SER A 58 13.76 -5.25 12.94
CA SER A 58 12.80 -5.74 11.94
C SER A 58 13.22 -7.07 11.35
N VAL A 59 14.53 -7.26 11.07
CA VAL A 59 15.08 -8.54 10.59
C VAL A 59 14.84 -9.67 11.59
N TYR A 60 14.97 -9.42 12.89
CA TYR A 60 14.69 -10.42 13.91
C TYR A 60 13.19 -10.73 14.03
N ILE A 61 12.33 -9.71 13.96
CA ILE A 61 10.88 -9.87 13.95
C ILE A 61 10.46 -10.76 12.79
N ASP A 62 10.95 -10.48 11.57
CA ASP A 62 10.61 -11.26 10.37
C ASP A 62 11.01 -12.72 10.50
N LYS A 63 12.24 -12.99 10.96
CA LYS A 63 12.72 -14.35 11.20
C LYS A 63 11.86 -15.09 12.22
N LEU A 64 11.50 -14.43 13.31
CA LEU A 64 10.71 -15.07 14.36
C LEU A 64 9.27 -15.31 13.93
N ALA A 65 8.67 -14.35 13.21
CA ALA A 65 7.33 -14.48 12.65
C ALA A 65 7.27 -15.65 11.65
N TYR A 66 8.29 -15.78 10.79
CA TYR A 66 8.44 -16.91 9.89
C TYR A 66 8.50 -18.26 10.62
N ILE A 67 9.37 -18.38 11.64
CA ILE A 67 9.49 -19.61 12.45
C ILE A 67 8.16 -19.96 13.14
N ARG A 68 7.40 -18.94 13.57
CA ARG A 68 6.11 -19.11 14.24
C ARG A 68 4.92 -19.28 13.27
N GLY A 69 5.14 -19.18 11.96
CA GLY A 69 4.08 -19.28 10.96
C GLY A 69 3.03 -18.18 11.03
N VAL A 70 3.41 -16.98 11.49
CA VAL A 70 2.52 -15.81 11.60
C VAL A 70 3.09 -14.61 10.85
N LEU A 71 2.25 -13.59 10.60
CA LEU A 71 2.74 -12.34 10.01
C LEU A 71 3.55 -11.55 11.05
N PRO A 72 4.59 -10.80 10.62
CA PRO A 72 5.32 -9.86 11.48
C PRO A 72 4.39 -8.90 12.24
N GLU A 73 3.36 -8.38 11.55
CA GLU A 73 2.32 -7.52 12.13
C GLU A 73 1.59 -8.21 13.30
N THR A 74 1.18 -9.48 13.12
CA THR A 74 0.52 -10.27 14.17
C THR A 74 1.43 -10.46 15.37
N LEU A 75 2.69 -10.82 15.14
CA LEU A 75 3.68 -11.04 16.19
C LEU A 75 3.91 -9.77 17.02
N VAL A 76 4.15 -8.64 16.35
CA VAL A 76 4.38 -7.34 17.00
C VAL A 76 3.15 -6.90 17.80
N ASN A 77 1.95 -7.03 17.24
CA ASN A 77 0.72 -6.63 17.93
C ASN A 77 0.47 -7.45 19.20
N LEU A 78 0.75 -8.77 19.19
CA LEU A 78 0.63 -9.61 20.37
C LEU A 78 1.60 -9.17 21.47
N TRP A 79 2.87 -8.96 21.12
CA TRP A 79 3.88 -8.51 22.08
C TRP A 79 3.59 -7.13 22.66
N LEU A 80 3.17 -6.17 21.82
CA LEU A 80 2.80 -4.83 22.30
C LEU A 80 1.59 -4.91 23.25
N LYS A 81 0.60 -5.75 22.95
CA LYS A 81 -0.56 -5.95 23.82
C LYS A 81 -0.16 -6.51 25.18
N GLU A 82 0.70 -7.54 25.20
CA GLU A 82 1.24 -8.12 26.43
C GLU A 82 1.98 -7.07 27.26
N LYS A 83 2.89 -6.32 26.64
CA LYS A 83 3.70 -5.30 27.33
C LYS A 83 2.85 -4.16 27.90
N ILE A 84 1.86 -3.68 27.15
CA ILE A 84 0.93 -2.65 27.64
C ILE A 84 0.13 -3.16 28.85
N LEU A 85 -0.30 -4.42 28.84
CA LEU A 85 -1.03 -5.01 29.97
C LEU A 85 -0.13 -5.14 31.22
N GLU A 86 1.10 -5.62 31.04
CA GLU A 86 2.09 -5.69 32.13
C GLU A 86 2.32 -4.32 32.78
N ASP A 87 2.49 -3.26 31.98
CA ASP A 87 2.77 -1.93 32.50
C ASP A 87 1.55 -1.29 33.17
N ARG A 88 0.35 -1.51 32.62
CA ARG A 88 -0.90 -1.10 33.30
C ARG A 88 -1.04 -1.73 34.68
N ASN A 89 -0.73 -3.01 34.81
CA ASN A 89 -0.83 -3.72 36.08
C ASN A 89 0.19 -3.20 37.11
N LYS A 90 1.38 -2.82 36.68
CA LYS A 90 2.39 -2.19 37.56
C LYS A 90 1.94 -0.80 38.05
N VAL A 91 1.34 -0.01 37.16
CA VAL A 91 0.85 1.34 37.48
C VAL A 91 -0.39 1.29 38.38
N ALA A 92 -1.26 0.27 38.25
CA ALA A 92 -2.44 0.12 39.10
C ALA A 92 -2.13 -0.35 40.54
N CYS A 93 -0.94 -0.90 40.78
CA CYS A 93 -0.48 -1.33 42.11
C CYS A 93 0.42 -0.31 42.82
N ALA A 94 0.72 0.83 42.20
CA ALA A 94 1.47 1.94 42.76
C ALA A 94 0.53 3.08 43.19
#